data_AF-A0A9D6MMZ7-F1
#
_entry.id   AF-A0A9D6MMZ7-F1
#
_cell.length_a   1.000
_cell.length_b   1.000
_cell.length_c   1.000
_cell.angle_alpha   90.00
_cell.angle_beta   90.00
_cell.angle_gamma   90.00
#
_symmetry.space_group_name_H-M   'P 1'
#
loop_
_entity.id
_entity.type
_entity.pdbx_description
1 polymer ?
#
loop_
_entity_poly.entity_id
_entity_poly.type
_entity_poly.pdbx_seq_one_letter_code
_entity_poly.pdbx_strand_id
1 'polypeptide(L)' 'MRCPSCDHDNRAERRFCAECGAALTALCASCGASNAPRERFSRS' A
#
# COMPACT_ATOMS: atom_id res chain seq x y z
N MET A 1 -8.51 -0.13 -6.86
CA MET A 1 -7.77 -1.16 -6.08
C MET A 1 -8.79 -1.85 -5.19
N ARG A 2 -8.94 -3.16 -5.34
CA ARG A 2 -10.03 -3.88 -4.68
C ARG A 2 -9.64 -4.25 -3.25
N CYS A 3 -10.52 -3.98 -2.28
CA CYS A 3 -10.31 -4.40 -0.91
C CYS A 3 -10.41 -5.93 -0.79
N PRO A 4 -9.42 -6.64 -0.23
CA PRO A 4 -9.51 -8.10 -0.08
C PRO A 4 -10.50 -8.55 1.01
N SER A 5 -10.92 -7.66 1.92
CA SER A 5 -11.86 -8.00 3.00
C SER A 5 -13.32 -7.81 2.64
N CYS A 6 -13.66 -6.80 1.83
CA CYS A 6 -15.06 -6.46 1.52
C CYS A 6 -15.35 -6.25 0.02
N ASP A 7 -14.36 -6.49 -0.85
CA ASP A 7 -14.44 -6.27 -2.31
C ASP A 7 -14.74 -4.83 -2.76
N HIS A 8 -14.73 -3.84 -1.86
CA HIS A 8 -14.94 -2.45 -2.25
C HIS A 8 -13.81 -1.93 -3.16
N ASP A 9 -14.14 -1.20 -4.23
CA ASP A 9 -13.14 -0.53 -5.06
C ASP A 9 -12.67 0.78 -4.40
N ASN A 10 -11.37 0.87 -4.17
CA ASN A 10 -10.71 1.98 -3.51
C ASN A 10 -9.68 2.63 -4.44
N ARG A 11 -9.31 3.88 -4.16
CA ARG A 11 -8.20 4.56 -4.88
C ARG A 11 -6.84 3.96 -4.50
N ALA A 12 -5.93 3.84 -5.47
CA ALA A 12 -4.61 3.21 -5.31
C ALA A 12 -3.72 3.84 -4.23
N GLU A 13 -3.90 5.12 -3.92
CA GLU A 13 -3.15 5.85 -2.89
C GLU A 13 -3.66 5.61 -1.45
N ARG A 14 -4.81 4.94 -1.29
CA ARG A 14 -5.39 4.72 0.05
C ARG A 14 -4.66 3.61 0.80
N ARG A 15 -4.23 3.89 2.02
CA ARG A 15 -3.68 2.89 2.96
C ARG A 15 -4.73 1.98 3.58
N PHE A 16 -5.97 2.46 3.73
CA PHE A 16 -7.09 1.75 4.34
C PHE A 16 -8.35 1.82 3.47
N CYS A 17 -9.27 0.87 3.62
CA CYS A 17 -10.55 0.82 2.93
C CYS A 17 -11.47 1.93 3.41
N ALA A 18 -12.16 2.59 2.48
CA ALA A 18 -13.10 3.66 2.79
C ALA A 18 -14.41 3.15 3.41
N GLU A 19 -14.72 1.87 3.22
CA GLU A 19 -15.97 1.26 3.63
C GLU A 19 -15.77 0.48 4.95
N CYS A 20 -14.91 -0.55 4.94
CA CYS A 20 -14.70 -1.41 6.11
C CYS A 20 -13.50 -1.06 7.00
N GLY A 21 -12.62 -0.14 6.56
CA GLY A 21 -11.40 0.23 7.31
C GLY A 21 -10.21 -0.74 7.20
N ALA A 22 -10.31 -1.85 6.45
CA ALA A 22 -9.21 -2.81 6.30
C ALA A 22 -7.98 -2.20 5.58
N ALA A 23 -6.77 -2.61 5.95
CA ALA A 23 -5.54 -2.14 5.30
C ALA A 23 -5.46 -2.62 3.84
N LEU A 24 -5.34 -1.68 2.90
CA LEU A 24 -5.29 -1.94 1.46
C LEU A 24 -3.86 -2.03 0.92
N THR A 25 -2.94 -1.31 1.55
CA THR A 25 -1.54 -1.37 1.16
C THR A 25 -0.88 -2.50 1.94
N ALA A 26 -0.35 -3.48 1.21
CA ALA A 26 0.58 -4.44 1.78
C ALA A 26 1.91 -3.71 2.04
N LEU A 27 1.99 -2.96 3.15
CA LEU A 27 3.28 -2.77 3.80
C LEU A 27 3.77 -4.19 4.07
N CYS A 28 4.87 -4.58 3.41
CA CYS A 28 5.39 -5.94 3.55
C CYS A 28 5.46 -6.28 5.04
N ALA A 29 4.72 -7.32 5.44
CA ALA A 29 4.57 -7.69 6.85
C ALA A 29 5.91 -7.97 7.55
N SER A 30 6.99 -8.18 6.77
CA SER A 30 8.34 -8.40 7.25
C SER A 30 9.22 -7.14 7.33
N CYS A 31 8.91 -6.03 6.64
CA CYS A 31 9.82 -4.88 6.60
C CYS A 31 9.17 -3.50 6.63
N GLY A 32 7.84 -3.36 6.50
CA GLY A 32 7.14 -2.07 6.68
C GLY A 32 7.52 -0.96 5.69
N ALA A 33 8.37 -1.25 4.70
CA ALA A 33 8.78 -0.29 3.70
C ALA A 33 7.74 -0.24 2.58
N SER A 34 7.15 0.94 2.38
CA SER A 34 6.51 1.27 1.10
C SER A 34 7.55 1.02 0.01
N ASN A 35 7.18 0.26 -1.03
CA ASN A 35 8.00 0.14 -2.24
C ASN A 35 8.09 1.52 -2.92
N ALA A 36 8.87 2.43 -2.36
CA ALA A 36 9.45 3.50 -3.14
C ALA A 36 10.40 2.81 -4.14
N PRO A 37 10.30 3.09 -5.44
CA PRO A 37 11.33 2.64 -6.37
C PRO A 37 12.65 3.15 -5.79
N ARG A 38 13.55 2.22 -5.44
CA ARG A 38 14.86 2.49 -4.87
C ARG A 38 15.57 3.49 -5.78
N GLU A 39 15.44 4.77 -5.48
CA GLU A 39 16.18 5.82 -6.15
C GLU A 39 17.65 5.52 -5.87
N ARG A 40 18.35 5.16 -6.94
CA ARG A 40 19.78 4.92 -6.92
C ARG A 40 20.46 6.23 -6.56
N PHE A 41 20.75 6.45 -5.28
CA PHE A 41 21.75 7.42 -4.88
C PHE A 41 23.11 6.94 -5.38
N SER A 42 23.49 7.44 -6.56
CA SER A 42 24.87 7.42 -7.04
C SER A 42 25.60 8.51 -6.27
N ARG A 43 26.45 8.10 -5.34
CA ARG A 43 27.28 9.00 -4.51
C ARG A 43 28.28 9.70 -5.44
N SER A 44 28.17 11.02 -5.58
CA SER A 44 29.26 11.86 -6.10
C SER A 44 30.35 12.05 -5.05
#